data_AF-A0AAD8F9A7-F1
#
_entry.id   AF-A0AAD8F9A7-F1
#
_cell.length_a   1.000
_cell.length_b   1.000
_cell.length_c   1.000
_cell.angle_alpha   90.00
_cell.angle_beta   90.00
_cell.angle_gamma   90.00
#
_symmetry.space_group_name_H-M   'P 1'
#
loop_
_entity.id
_entity.type
_entity.pdbx_description
1 polymer ?
#
loop_
_entity_poly.entity_id
_entity_poly.type
_entity_poly.pdbx_seq_one_letter_code
_entity_poly.pdbx_strand_id
1 'polypeptide(L)' 'SNFIRLNVTLSRCYTGALYAPLSSIVQLIDCCALCAKYSLCKGINYHPTGRICDLITELTDVIGTNLLKPVPDCTYWK' A
#
# COMPACT_ATOMS: atom_id res chain seq x y z
N SER A 1 -9.99 0.37 11.39
CA SER A 1 -9.78 -0.64 10.35
C SER A 1 -8.59 -1.49 10.72
N ASN A 2 -8.72 -2.82 10.73
CA ASN A 2 -7.61 -3.73 11.03
C ASN A 2 -6.86 -4.02 9.72
N PHE A 3 -5.71 -3.38 9.53
CA PHE A 3 -4.83 -3.67 8.40
C PHE A 3 -4.04 -4.95 8.70
N ILE A 4 -4.06 -5.89 7.76
CA ILE A 4 -3.31 -7.13 7.85
C ILE A 4 -2.16 -7.03 6.84
N ARG A 5 -0.95 -7.31 7.31
CA ARG A 5 0.21 -7.44 6.42
C ARG A 5 0.03 -8.69 5.57
N LEU A 6 -0.24 -8.52 4.28
CA LEU A 6 -0.28 -9.63 3.35
C LEU A 6 1.15 -9.90 2.87
N ASN A 7 1.63 -11.14 2.98
CA ASN A 7 3.01 -11.56 2.67
C ASN A 7 4.10 -10.98 3.59
N VAL A 8 4.19 -11.51 4.81
CA VAL A 8 5.25 -11.21 5.80
C VAL A 8 6.69 -11.53 5.34
N THR A 9 6.86 -12.35 4.30
CA THR A 9 8.17 -12.91 3.90
C THR A 9 8.81 -12.24 2.68
N LEU A 10 8.11 -11.38 1.93
CA LEU A 10 8.68 -10.72 0.75
C LEU A 10 8.18 -9.29 0.68
N SER A 11 9.09 -8.32 0.75
CA SER A 11 8.86 -6.90 0.46
C SER A 11 8.28 -6.74 -0.95
N ARG A 12 6.94 -6.75 -1.04
CA ARG A 12 6.19 -6.66 -2.29
C ARG A 12 5.24 -5.47 -2.24
N CYS A 13 5.20 -4.75 -3.34
CA CYS A 13 4.27 -3.67 -3.62
C CYS A 13 3.16 -4.19 -4.52
N TYR A 14 1.94 -3.68 -4.35
CA TYR A 14 0.92 -3.75 -5.38
C TYR A 14 1.23 -2.74 -6.49
N THR A 15 1.36 -3.19 -7.74
CA THR A 15 1.73 -2.32 -8.89
C THR A 15 0.56 -2.04 -9.84
N GLY A 16 -0.67 -2.42 -9.45
CA GLY A 16 -1.82 -2.51 -10.35
C GLY A 16 -2.71 -1.27 -10.48
N ALA A 17 -2.49 -0.18 -9.73
CA ALA A 17 -3.35 1.01 -9.81
C ALA A 17 -2.71 2.32 -9.33
N LEU A 18 -3.35 3.41 -9.76
CA LEU A 18 -2.96 4.82 -9.72
C LEU A 18 -2.48 5.34 -8.36
N TYR A 19 -1.38 6.08 -8.41
CA TYR A 19 -0.67 6.68 -7.29
C TYR A 19 -1.17 8.11 -7.06
N ALA A 20 -1.55 8.44 -5.83
CA ALA A 20 -1.59 9.83 -5.37
C ALA A 20 -0.44 10.02 -4.36
N PRO A 21 0.68 10.64 -4.74
CA PRO A 21 1.76 10.89 -3.81
C PRO A 21 1.27 11.88 -2.75
N LEU A 22 1.14 11.42 -1.51
CA LEU A 22 0.88 12.29 -0.37
C LEU A 22 2.21 12.58 0.31
N SER A 23 2.64 13.84 0.19
CA SER A 23 3.91 14.29 0.73
C SER A 23 3.82 14.38 2.26
N SER A 24 4.68 13.61 2.92
CA SER A 24 4.96 13.56 4.37
C SER A 24 4.14 12.60 5.26
N ILE A 25 4.07 11.32 4.88
CA ILE A 25 3.67 10.27 5.83
C ILE A 25 4.90 9.68 6.52
N VAL A 26 5.09 10.06 7.79
CA VAL A 26 6.27 9.68 8.58
C VAL A 26 6.22 8.21 8.99
N GLN A 27 5.03 7.71 9.32
CA GLN A 27 4.87 6.36 9.86
C GLN A 27 3.79 5.57 9.12
N LEU A 28 3.93 4.24 9.14
CA LEU A 28 2.91 3.32 8.62
C LEU A 28 1.50 3.61 9.19
N ILE A 29 1.41 4.02 10.45
CA ILE A 29 0.11 4.31 11.06
C ILE A 29 -0.61 5.50 10.38
N ASP A 30 0.14 6.49 9.91
CA ASP A 30 -0.43 7.64 9.19
C ASP A 30 -0.95 7.22 7.82
N CYS A 31 -0.25 6.29 7.14
CA CYS A 31 -0.73 5.64 5.91
C CYS A 31 -2.09 4.94 6.13
N CYS A 32 -2.16 4.14 7.20
CA CYS A 32 -3.36 3.40 7.56
C CYS A 32 -4.51 4.35 7.90
N ALA A 33 -4.25 5.40 8.68
CA ALA A 33 -5.24 6.40 9.07
C ALA A 33 -5.77 7.17 7.84
N LEU A 34 -4.88 7.52 6.92
CA LEU A 34 -5.25 8.17 5.67
C LEU A 34 -6.10 7.27 4.78
N CYS A 35 -5.70 6.01 4.59
CA CYS A 35 -6.48 5.04 3.84
C CYS A 35 -7.87 4.84 4.47
N ALA A 36 -7.98 4.83 5.80
CA ALA A 36 -9.26 4.75 6.49
C ALA A 36 -10.17 5.99 6.28
N LYS A 37 -9.59 7.16 5.99
CA LYS A 37 -10.36 8.39 5.65
C LYS A 37 -10.81 8.43 4.20
N TYR A 38 -10.09 7.76 3.31
CA TYR A 38 -10.38 7.78 1.87
C TYR A 38 -11.28 6.60 1.50
N SER A 39 -12.57 6.85 1.24
CA SER A 39 -13.59 5.80 1.03
C SER A 39 -13.29 4.83 -0.11
N LEU A 40 -12.51 5.26 -1.10
CA LEU A 40 -12.08 4.42 -2.22
C LEU A 40 -10.82 3.62 -1.92
N CYS A 41 -10.13 3.85 -0.79
CA CYS A 41 -8.91 3.12 -0.47
C CYS A 41 -9.22 1.63 -0.24
N LYS A 42 -8.44 0.78 -0.90
CA LYS A 42 -8.51 -0.69 -0.85
C LYS A 42 -7.22 -1.32 -0.29
N GLY A 43 -6.19 -0.51 -0.04
CA GLY A 43 -4.91 -0.93 0.52
C GLY A 43 -3.85 0.16 0.39
N ILE A 44 -2.65 -0.10 0.88
CA ILE A 44 -1.52 0.84 0.83
C ILE A 44 -0.23 0.12 0.41
N ASN A 45 0.65 0.82 -0.32
CA ASN A 45 2.07 0.50 -0.33
C ASN A 45 2.79 1.47 0.58
N TYR A 46 3.56 0.96 1.55
CA TYR A 46 4.37 1.77 2.44
C TYR A 46 5.85 1.63 2.12
N HIS A 47 6.52 2.77 1.94
CA HIS A 47 7.95 2.87 1.67
C HIS A 47 8.67 3.54 2.86
N PRO A 48 9.27 2.77 3.79
CA PRO A 48 9.79 3.32 5.04
C PRO A 48 11.01 4.22 4.84
N THR A 49 11.90 3.95 3.88
CA THR A 49 13.08 4.79 3.63
C THR A 49 12.65 6.14 3.02
N GLY A 50 11.72 6.10 2.06
CA GLY A 50 11.20 7.31 1.41
C GLY A 50 10.21 8.11 2.25
N ARG A 51 9.63 7.52 3.31
CA ARG A 51 8.47 8.07 4.04
C ARG A 51 7.31 8.40 3.09
N ILE A 52 7.07 7.47 2.16
CA ILE A 52 6.08 7.59 1.10
C ILE A 52 5.00 6.53 1.32
N CYS A 53 3.76 6.93 0.99
CA CYS A 53 2.61 6.07 1.01
C CYS A 53 1.86 6.17 -0.31
N ASP A 54 1.62 5.03 -0.95
CA ASP A 54 0.73 4.96 -2.09
C ASP A 54 -0.61 4.40 -1.63
N LEU A 55 -1.69 5.19 -1.76
CA LEU A 55 -3.04 4.67 -1.57
C LEU A 55 -3.46 3.88 -2.80
N ILE A 56 -3.90 2.65 -2.59
CA ILE A 56 -4.44 1.82 -3.66
C ILE A 56 -5.94 2.03 -3.69
N THR A 57 -6.46 2.68 -4.74
CA THR A 57 -7.89 3.02 -4.86
C THR A 57 -8.65 2.06 -5.78
N GLU A 58 -7.93 1.35 -6.64
CA GLU A 58 -8.48 0.35 -7.54
C GLU A 58 -7.72 -0.96 -7.35
N LEU A 59 -8.45 -2.02 -7.01
CA LEU A 59 -7.94 -3.37 -7.13
C LEU A 59 -8.57 -3.93 -8.40
N THR A 60 -7.76 -4.37 -9.36
CA THR A 60 -8.32 -5.20 -10.41
C THR A 60 -8.72 -6.52 -9.76
N ASP A 61 -9.94 -6.99 -10.00
CA ASP A 61 -10.49 -8.23 -9.39
C ASP A 61 -9.65 -9.47 -9.69
N VAL A 62 -8.66 -9.35 -10.57
CA VAL A 62 -7.51 -10.25 -10.66
C VAL A 62 -6.58 -9.96 -9.48
N ILE A 63 -7.02 -10.25 -8.26
CA ILE A 63 -6.12 -10.53 -7.12
C ILE A 63 -5.48 -11.92 -7.35
N GLY A 64 -4.94 -12.11 -8.55
CA GLY A 64 -3.90 -13.07 -8.80
C GLY A 64 -2.61 -12.40 -8.37
N THR A 65 -1.77 -13.14 -7.65
CA THR A 65 -0.43 -12.80 -7.18
C THR A 65 0.53 -12.17 -8.20
N ASN A 66 0.10 -11.97 -9.46
CA ASN A 66 0.84 -11.35 -10.56
C ASN A 66 1.04 -9.83 -10.40
N LEU A 67 0.24 -9.15 -9.59
CA LEU A 67 0.37 -7.69 -9.37
C LEU A 67 1.14 -7.33 -8.09
N LEU A 68 1.50 -8.32 -7.27
CA LEU A 68 2.44 -8.12 -6.15
C LEU A 68 3.85 -8.43 -6.64
N LYS A 69 4.61 -7.37 -6.92
CA LYS A 69 6.00 -7.47 -7.40
C LYS A 69 6.98 -7.22 -6.26
N PRO A 70 8.14 -7.92 -6.23
CA PRO A 70 9.24 -7.54 -5.35
C PRO A 70 9.66 -6.11 -5.68
N VAL A 71 9.52 -5.20 -4.71
CA VAL A 71 9.94 -3.82 -4.83
C VAL A 71 10.79 -3.51 -3.60
N PRO A 72 12.06 -3.09 -3.77
CA PRO A 72 12.90 -2.68 -2.66
C PRO A 72 12.21 -1.61 -1.82
N ASP A 73 12.39 -1.67 -0.51
CA ASP A 73 11.82 -0.69 0.41
C ASP A 73 10.28 -0.56 0.31
N CYS A 74 9.55 -1.64 -0.02
CA CYS A 74 8.09 -1.58 -0.07
C CYS A 74 7.41 -2.73 0.66
N THR A 75 6.31 -2.42 1.35
CA THR A 75 5.36 -3.42 1.85
C THR A 75 3.92 -3.01 1.56
N TYR A 76 3.16 -3.93 0.95
CA TYR A 76 1.72 -3.81 0.76
C TYR A 76 0.92 -4.22 2.01
N TRP A 77 -0.11 -3.44 2.35
CA TRP A 77 -1.07 -3.71 3.43
C TRP A 77 -2.51 -3.57 2.94
N LYS A 78 -3.41 -4.42 3.44
CA LYS A 78 -4.84 -4.42 3.12
C LYS A 78 -5.69 -4.43 4.38
#